data_AF-A0A6M3IQU2-F1
#
_entry.id   AF-A0A6M3IQU2-F1
#
_cell.length_a   1.000
_cell.length_b   1.000
_cell.length_c   1.000
_cell.angle_alpha   90.00
_cell.angle_beta   90.00
_cell.angle_gamma   90.00
#
_symmetry.space_group_name_H-M   'P 1'
#
loop_
_entity.id
_entity.type
_entity.pdbx_description
1 polymer ?
#
loop_
_entity_poly.entity_id
_entity_poly.type
_entity_poly.pdbx_seq_one_letter_code
_entity_poly.pdbx_strand_id
1 'polypeptide(L)'
;MSVRVSREEKLERLREIRETVNEFPIIPVFKDEAELRWSLDQGNVDFIANLRYWMGHPGEFRGIFPRLRISPIKPWCYATAGYSIRAMSFDEALDSINKVVEDERGRHEFIYFRVAGPWLPWPQKSYVDEAMEEYKELEYELSRPDEYVRSDLHDR
;
A
#
# COMPACT_ATOMS: atom_id res chain seq x y z
N MET A 1 -9.71 -11.81 -25.88
CA MET A 1 -10.60 -12.78 -25.22
C MET A 1 -11.07 -12.16 -23.92
N SER A 2 -12.33 -11.75 -23.82
CA SER A 2 -12.93 -11.25 -22.58
C SER A 2 -13.29 -12.46 -21.73
N VAL A 3 -12.48 -12.75 -20.71
CA VAL A 3 -12.86 -13.72 -19.67
C VAL A 3 -13.98 -13.02 -18.89
N ARG A 4 -15.23 -13.30 -19.25
CA ARG A 4 -16.40 -12.82 -18.50
C ARG A 4 -16.43 -13.58 -17.19
N VAL A 5 -15.80 -13.01 -16.15
CA VAL A 5 -15.93 -13.47 -14.78
C VAL A 5 -17.42 -13.43 -14.40
N SER A 6 -17.95 -14.54 -13.90
CA SER A 6 -19.36 -14.67 -13.55
C SER A 6 -19.72 -13.76 -12.37
N ARG A 7 -21.00 -13.39 -12.24
CA ARG A 7 -21.48 -12.57 -11.11
C ARG A 7 -21.24 -13.27 -9.76
N GLU A 8 -21.32 -14.60 -9.74
CA GLU A 8 -21.05 -15.41 -8.55
C GLU A 8 -19.58 -15.30 -8.13
N GLU A 9 -18.63 -15.44 -9.07
CA GLU A 9 -17.20 -15.24 -8.80
C GLU A 9 -16.90 -13.82 -8.30
N LYS A 10 -17.55 -12.79 -8.87
CA LYS A 10 -17.39 -11.41 -8.39
C LYS A 10 -17.93 -11.21 -6.97
N LEU A 11 -19.06 -11.82 -6.63
CA LEU A 11 -19.64 -11.78 -5.28
C LEU A 11 -18.77 -12.51 -4.26
N GLU A 12 -18.25 -13.68 -4.63
CA GLU A 12 -17.32 -14.44 -3.79
C GLU A 12 -16.03 -13.64 -3.56
N ARG A 13 -15.45 -13.07 -4.63
CA ARG A 13 -14.27 -12.21 -4.52
C ARG A 13 -14.52 -11.00 -3.63
N LEU A 14 -15.65 -10.31 -3.80
CA LEU A 14 -16.00 -9.15 -2.96
C LEU A 14 -16.18 -9.55 -1.48
N ARG A 15 -16.76 -10.73 -1.23
CA ARG A 15 -16.91 -11.27 0.11
C ARG A 15 -15.54 -11.58 0.73
N GLU A 16 -14.65 -12.24 0.00
CA GLU A 16 -13.26 -12.48 0.43
C GLU A 16 -12.57 -11.18 0.80
N ILE A 17 -12.65 -10.15 -0.07
CA ILE A 17 -12.00 -8.86 0.18
C ILE A 17 -12.61 -8.17 1.41
N ARG A 18 -13.93 -8.22 1.60
CA ARG A 18 -14.57 -7.62 2.78
C ARG A 18 -14.16 -8.31 4.08
N GLU A 19 -14.07 -9.63 4.05
CA GLU A 19 -13.64 -10.44 5.20
C GLU A 19 -12.14 -10.24 5.50
N THR A 20 -11.34 -9.89 4.49
CA THR A 20 -9.87 -9.74 4.58
C THR A 20 -9.37 -8.34 4.24
N VAL A 21 -10.19 -7.30 4.38
CA VAL A 21 -9.92 -5.97 3.77
C VAL A 21 -8.61 -5.34 4.24
N ASN A 22 -8.18 -5.67 5.46
CA ASN A 22 -6.90 -5.21 5.99
C ASN A 22 -5.73 -6.03 5.43
N GLU A 23 -5.91 -7.30 5.10
CA GLU A 23 -4.90 -8.21 4.51
C GLU A 23 -4.85 -8.12 2.97
N PHE A 24 -5.88 -7.54 2.37
CA PHE A 24 -6.09 -7.54 0.92
C PHE A 24 -4.98 -6.85 0.11
N PRO A 25 -4.47 -5.66 0.49
CA PRO A 25 -3.33 -5.10 -0.21
C PRO A 25 -2.07 -5.94 0.04
N ILE A 26 -1.54 -6.55 -1.01
CA ILE A 26 -0.26 -7.26 -0.97
C ILE A 26 0.86 -6.23 -1.09
N ILE A 27 1.40 -5.85 0.06
CA ILE A 27 2.47 -4.85 0.16
C ILE A 27 3.81 -5.57 0.34
N PRO A 28 4.87 -5.19 -0.41
CA PRO A 28 6.18 -5.81 -0.26
C PRO A 28 6.76 -5.61 1.13
N VAL A 29 7.37 -6.66 1.67
CA VAL A 29 8.02 -6.67 2.99
C VAL A 29 9.53 -6.66 2.81
N PHE A 30 10.19 -5.67 3.39
CA PHE A 30 11.64 -5.49 3.28
C PHE A 30 12.35 -5.74 4.61
N LYS A 31 13.59 -6.19 4.49
CA LYS A 31 14.48 -6.48 5.64
C LYS A 31 15.70 -5.59 5.67
N ASP A 32 15.97 -4.83 4.62
CA ASP A 32 17.13 -3.95 4.56
C ASP A 32 16.90 -2.71 3.69
N GLU A 33 17.86 -1.79 3.77
CA GLU A 33 17.84 -0.50 3.08
C GLU A 33 18.04 -0.66 1.56
N ALA A 34 18.67 -1.74 1.10
CA ALA A 34 18.96 -1.96 -0.31
C ALA A 34 17.69 -2.37 -1.08
N GLU A 35 16.90 -3.28 -0.52
CA GLU A 35 15.57 -3.64 -1.03
C GLU A 35 14.65 -2.41 -1.08
N LEU A 36 14.64 -1.64 0.02
CA LEU A 36 13.86 -0.40 0.10
C LEU A 36 14.28 0.59 -0.99
N ARG A 37 15.59 0.86 -1.13
CA ARG A 37 16.11 1.78 -2.14
C ARG A 37 15.69 1.36 -3.54
N TRP A 38 15.92 0.09 -3.88
CA TRP A 38 15.54 -0.44 -5.18
C TRP A 38 14.04 -0.23 -5.45
N SER A 39 13.18 -0.48 -4.46
CA SER A 39 11.74 -0.29 -4.59
C SER A 39 11.33 1.18 -4.79
N LEU A 40 11.88 2.09 -3.99
CA LEU A 40 11.59 3.54 -4.12
C LEU A 40 12.12 4.10 -5.45
N ASP A 41 13.26 3.61 -5.94
CA ASP A 41 13.84 3.95 -7.25
C ASP A 41 12.96 3.47 -8.43
N GLN A 42 12.06 2.49 -8.21
CA GLN A 42 11.03 2.08 -9.18
C GLN A 42 9.71 2.86 -9.03
N GLY A 43 9.65 3.81 -8.08
CA GLY A 43 8.47 4.63 -7.82
C GLY A 43 7.42 3.97 -6.93
N ASN A 44 7.71 2.81 -6.33
CA ASN A 44 6.80 2.17 -5.39
C ASN A 44 6.86 2.93 -4.06
N VAL A 45 5.72 3.42 -3.57
CA VAL A 45 5.70 4.32 -2.39
C VAL A 45 5.25 3.63 -1.09
N ASP A 46 4.75 2.41 -1.18
CA ASP A 46 4.24 1.62 -0.07
C ASP A 46 5.15 0.42 0.19
N PHE A 47 5.49 0.18 1.46
CA PHE A 47 6.21 -1.03 1.88
C PHE A 47 5.97 -1.36 3.35
N ILE A 48 6.36 -2.56 3.77
CA ILE A 48 6.36 -2.99 5.17
C ILE A 48 7.80 -3.27 5.60
N ALA A 49 8.25 -2.65 6.68
CA ALA A 49 9.51 -3.01 7.33
C ALA A 49 9.28 -4.20 8.26
N ASN A 50 10.09 -5.25 8.11
CA ASN A 50 10.16 -6.36 9.05
C ASN A 50 11.20 -6.04 10.14
N LEU A 51 10.74 -5.60 11.31
CA LEU A 51 11.60 -5.12 12.40
C LEU A 51 12.47 -6.23 13.00
N ARG A 52 12.04 -7.49 12.90
CA ARG A 52 12.81 -8.64 13.40
C ARG A 52 14.13 -8.81 12.64
N TYR A 53 14.14 -8.50 11.34
CA TYR A 53 15.30 -8.67 10.47
C TYR A 53 15.84 -7.36 9.91
N TRP A 54 15.26 -6.21 10.28
CA TRP A 54 15.65 -4.92 9.73
C TRP A 54 17.12 -4.61 10.00
N MET A 55 17.91 -4.62 8.94
CA MET A 55 19.32 -4.26 8.91
C MET A 55 19.47 -2.85 8.34
N GLY A 56 19.33 -1.85 9.21
CA GLY A 56 19.53 -0.44 8.89
C GLY A 56 20.50 0.24 9.84
N HIS A 57 20.94 1.44 9.49
CA HIS A 57 21.74 2.28 10.37
C HIS A 57 20.88 2.97 11.45
N PRO A 58 21.47 3.46 12.57
CA PRO A 58 20.74 4.29 13.53
C PRO A 58 20.21 5.55 12.84
N GLY A 59 18.89 5.72 12.82
CA GLY A 59 18.26 6.85 12.14
C GLY A 59 18.30 8.14 12.96
N GLU A 60 18.21 9.27 12.29
CA GLU A 60 18.07 10.58 12.94
C GLU A 60 16.93 11.38 12.31
N PHE A 61 16.20 12.13 13.13
CA PHE A 61 15.23 13.09 12.62
C PHE A 61 15.94 14.32 12.05
N ARG A 62 16.22 14.30 10.75
CA ARG A 62 16.88 15.41 10.03
C ARG A 62 15.88 16.46 9.54
N GLY A 63 16.37 17.68 9.31
CA GLY A 63 15.61 18.78 8.72
C GLY A 63 14.85 19.69 9.71
N ILE A 64 14.15 20.67 9.16
CA ILE A 64 13.34 21.64 9.92
C ILE A 64 11.92 21.05 10.09
N PHE A 65 11.49 20.89 11.34
CA PHE A 65 10.23 20.23 11.77
C PHE A 65 10.07 18.74 11.40
N PRO A 66 10.95 17.85 11.86
CA PRO A 66 10.87 16.42 11.53
C PRO A 66 9.55 15.75 11.99
N ARG A 67 8.96 16.23 13.10
CA ARG A 67 7.66 15.74 13.59
C ARG A 67 6.49 16.06 12.67
N LEU A 68 6.59 17.05 11.78
CA LEU A 68 5.56 17.36 10.78
C LEU A 68 5.70 16.51 9.51
N ARG A 69 6.82 15.80 9.38
CA ARG A 69 7.16 14.98 8.21
C ARG A 69 6.79 13.51 8.41
N ILE A 70 6.49 13.11 9.64
CA ILE A 70 6.11 11.75 9.98
C ILE A 70 4.74 11.80 10.64
N SER A 71 3.76 11.15 10.01
CA SER A 71 2.39 11.11 10.50
C SER A 71 1.96 9.66 10.69
N PRO A 72 1.38 9.29 11.85
CA PRO A 72 0.70 8.00 11.98
C PRO A 72 -0.42 7.89 10.95
N ILE A 73 -0.53 6.73 10.31
CA ILE A 73 -1.60 6.39 9.37
C ILE A 73 -2.16 5.02 9.70
N LYS A 74 -3.31 4.67 9.12
CA LYS A 74 -3.88 3.33 9.23
C LYS A 74 -2.84 2.29 8.75
N PRO A 75 -2.51 1.26 9.53
CA PRO A 75 -1.70 0.15 9.03
C PRO A 75 -2.48 -0.66 7.98
N TRP A 76 -1.73 -1.33 7.11
CA TRP A 76 -2.27 -2.26 6.12
C TRP A 76 -1.53 -3.59 6.19
N CYS A 77 -2.15 -4.62 5.61
CA CYS A 77 -1.72 -6.00 5.63
C CYS A 77 -1.50 -6.49 7.07
N TYR A 78 -0.41 -7.24 7.29
CA TYR A 78 -0.01 -7.75 8.60
C TYR A 78 0.70 -6.71 9.49
N ALA A 79 0.77 -5.45 9.09
CA ALA A 79 1.39 -4.41 9.89
C ALA A 79 0.52 -4.03 11.10
N THR A 80 1.16 -3.84 12.25
CA THR A 80 0.48 -3.43 13.49
C THR A 80 0.54 -1.92 13.72
N ALA A 81 1.38 -1.21 12.96
CA ALA A 81 1.51 0.25 12.96
C ALA A 81 1.78 0.76 11.54
N GLY A 82 1.42 2.01 11.27
CA GLY A 82 1.54 2.64 9.97
C GLY A 82 2.03 4.08 10.06
N TYR A 83 2.97 4.46 9.19
CA TYR A 83 3.50 5.84 9.14
C TYR A 83 3.58 6.36 7.71
N SER A 84 3.20 7.62 7.50
CA SER A 84 3.50 8.37 6.29
C SER A 84 4.73 9.23 6.53
N ILE A 85 5.72 9.16 5.62
CA ILE A 85 6.98 9.89 5.70
C ILE A 85 7.10 10.83 4.50
N ARG A 86 7.31 12.11 4.77
CA ARG A 86 7.55 13.16 3.76
C ARG A 86 8.99 13.64 3.83
N ALA A 87 9.77 13.34 2.81
CA ALA A 87 11.20 13.64 2.80
C ALA A 87 11.64 14.31 1.50
N MET A 88 12.62 15.20 1.58
CA MET A 88 13.18 15.95 0.46
C MET A 88 14.28 15.19 -0.28
N SER A 89 14.85 14.16 0.33
CA SER A 89 15.81 13.23 -0.28
C SER A 89 15.57 11.80 0.18
N PHE A 90 16.15 10.84 -0.54
CA PHE A 90 16.18 9.43 -0.13
C PHE A 90 16.84 9.25 1.23
N ASP A 91 18.00 9.89 1.46
CA ASP A 91 18.72 9.79 2.72
C ASP A 91 17.88 10.27 3.91
N GLU A 92 17.16 11.40 3.75
CA GLU A 92 16.26 11.90 4.80
C GLU A 92 15.08 10.95 5.06
N ALA A 93 14.55 10.32 4.01
CA ALA A 93 13.50 9.30 4.15
C ALA A 93 14.05 8.10 4.93
N LEU A 94 15.23 7.63 4.57
CA LEU A 94 15.87 6.47 5.17
C LEU A 94 16.22 6.71 6.64
N ASP A 95 16.80 7.88 6.97
CA ASP A 95 17.06 8.28 8.34
C ASP A 95 15.77 8.28 9.18
N SER A 96 14.68 8.82 8.62
CA SER A 96 13.38 8.88 9.28
C SER A 96 12.77 7.50 9.49
N ILE A 97 12.85 6.62 8.48
CA ILE A 97 12.38 5.22 8.55
C ILE A 97 13.15 4.47 9.63
N ASN A 98 14.48 4.55 9.61
CA ASN A 98 15.34 3.91 10.59
C ASN A 98 15.05 4.42 12.00
N LYS A 99 14.77 5.72 12.15
CA LYS A 99 14.43 6.27 13.45
C LYS A 99 13.10 5.74 13.97
N VAL A 100 12.08 5.66 13.12
CA VAL A 100 10.78 5.05 13.49
C VAL A 100 10.96 3.57 13.82
N VAL A 101 11.72 2.84 13.01
CA VAL A 101 12.03 1.41 13.25
C VAL A 101 12.72 1.22 14.60
N GLU A 102 13.66 2.09 14.96
CA GLU A 102 14.32 2.05 16.26
C GLU A 102 13.33 2.32 17.41
N ASP A 103 12.56 3.39 17.32
CA ASP A 103 11.63 3.82 18.38
C ASP A 103 10.50 2.82 18.63
N GLU A 104 10.10 2.09 17.58
CA GLU A 104 9.05 1.07 17.64
C GLU A 104 9.57 -0.36 17.81
N ARG A 105 10.90 -0.54 17.82
CA ARG A 105 11.54 -1.85 18.03
C ARG A 105 11.12 -2.42 19.38
N GLY A 106 10.61 -3.65 19.36
CA GLY A 106 10.11 -4.34 20.55
C GLY A 106 8.61 -4.13 20.84
N ARG A 107 7.93 -3.23 20.12
CA ARG A 107 6.46 -3.08 20.17
C ARG A 107 5.76 -3.70 18.97
N HIS A 108 6.41 -3.64 17.82
CA HIS A 108 5.86 -4.08 16.54
C HIS A 108 6.83 -5.02 15.84
N GLU A 109 6.29 -6.04 15.17
CA GLU A 109 7.08 -6.90 14.26
C GLU A 109 7.09 -6.35 12.83
N PHE A 110 5.96 -5.78 12.40
CA PHE A 110 5.76 -5.23 11.07
C PHE A 110 5.22 -3.81 11.16
N ILE A 111 5.85 -2.90 10.42
CA ILE A 111 5.41 -1.51 10.30
C ILE A 111 5.22 -1.18 8.83
N TYR A 112 4.04 -0.67 8.51
CA TYR A 112 3.71 -0.16 7.20
C TYR A 112 4.22 1.27 7.04
N PHE A 113 4.82 1.57 5.89
CA PHE A 113 5.28 2.90 5.53
C PHE A 113 4.72 3.32 4.18
N ARG A 114 4.33 4.60 4.09
CA ARG A 114 4.10 5.31 2.83
C ARG A 114 5.04 6.49 2.70
N VAL A 115 5.86 6.53 1.67
CA VAL A 115 6.85 7.59 1.45
C VAL A 115 6.37 8.56 0.37
N ALA A 116 6.58 9.85 0.62
CA ALA A 116 6.36 10.89 -0.36
C ALA A 116 7.55 11.84 -0.39
N GLY A 117 7.93 12.29 -1.58
CA GLY A 117 9.05 13.19 -1.75
C GLY A 117 9.20 13.64 -3.21
N PRO A 118 9.81 14.81 -3.45
CA PRO A 118 10.02 15.34 -4.80
C PRO A 118 11.06 14.55 -5.61
N TRP A 119 11.88 13.74 -4.94
CA TRP A 119 12.93 12.90 -5.54
C TRP A 119 12.42 11.54 -6.03
N LEU A 120 11.20 11.14 -5.66
CA LEU A 120 10.61 9.90 -6.13
C LEU A 120 10.25 10.02 -7.61
N PRO A 121 10.52 8.97 -8.42
CA PRO A 121 10.20 8.99 -9.83
C PRO A 121 8.68 8.98 -10.07
N TRP A 122 8.28 9.56 -11.20
CA TRP A 122 6.90 9.54 -11.69
C TRP A 122 6.76 8.52 -12.83
N PRO A 123 5.66 7.74 -12.89
CA PRO A 123 4.54 7.73 -11.96
C PRO A 123 4.86 7.02 -10.63
N GLN A 124 4.32 7.55 -9.53
CA GLN A 124 4.35 6.89 -8.23
C GLN A 124 3.29 5.79 -8.18
N LYS A 125 3.64 4.65 -7.59
CA LYS A 125 2.79 3.45 -7.50
C LYS A 125 2.52 3.10 -6.05
N SER A 126 1.24 3.08 -5.70
CA SER A 126 0.77 2.73 -4.36
C SER A 126 0.00 1.42 -4.43
N TYR A 127 0.57 0.35 -3.85
CA TYR A 127 -0.09 -0.96 -3.76
C TYR A 127 -1.44 -0.87 -3.05
N VAL A 128 -1.54 0.00 -2.05
CA VAL A 128 -2.80 0.21 -1.31
C VAL A 128 -3.82 0.94 -2.17
N ASP A 129 -3.42 2.02 -2.86
CA ASP A 129 -4.37 2.81 -3.64
C ASP A 129 -4.88 1.99 -4.85
N GLU A 130 -4.01 1.23 -5.52
CA GLU A 130 -4.37 0.29 -6.59
C GLU A 130 -5.33 -0.80 -6.10
N ALA A 131 -5.06 -1.45 -4.97
CA ALA A 131 -5.94 -2.47 -4.40
C ALA A 131 -7.30 -1.89 -3.98
N MET A 132 -7.31 -0.68 -3.40
CA MET A 132 -8.56 -0.03 -3.00
C MET A 132 -9.37 0.48 -4.20
N GLU A 133 -8.73 0.76 -5.34
CA GLU A 133 -9.41 1.04 -6.60
C GLU A 133 -10.08 -0.21 -7.15
N GLU A 134 -9.38 -1.34 -7.23
CA GLU A 134 -9.96 -2.65 -7.61
C GLU A 134 -11.18 -2.99 -6.74
N TYR A 135 -11.07 -2.81 -5.43
CA TYR A 135 -12.17 -3.03 -4.50
C TYR A 135 -13.39 -2.16 -4.82
N LYS A 136 -13.18 -0.86 -5.08
CA LYS A 136 -14.27 0.08 -5.43
C LYS A 136 -14.90 -0.26 -6.78
N GLU A 137 -14.11 -0.66 -7.76
CA GLU A 137 -14.61 -1.10 -9.07
C GLU A 137 -15.51 -2.32 -8.92
N LEU A 138 -15.08 -3.32 -8.14
CA LEU A 138 -15.89 -4.51 -7.85
C LEU A 138 -17.19 -4.16 -7.12
N GLU A 139 -17.14 -3.28 -6.12
CA GLU A 139 -18.34 -2.78 -5.44
C GLU A 139 -19.28 -2.07 -6.41
N TYR A 140 -18.74 -1.22 -7.27
CA TYR A 140 -19.51 -0.47 -8.25
C TYR A 140 -20.19 -1.39 -9.26
N GLU A 141 -19.46 -2.33 -9.84
CA GLU A 141 -20.00 -3.30 -10.81
C GLU A 141 -21.13 -4.15 -10.22
N LEU A 142 -21.00 -4.58 -8.97
CA LEU A 142 -22.03 -5.36 -8.26
C LEU A 142 -23.22 -4.52 -7.81
N SER A 143 -23.03 -3.21 -7.61
CA SER A 143 -24.11 -2.27 -7.26
C SER A 143 -25.03 -1.94 -8.44
N ARG A 144 -24.55 -2.13 -9.68
CA ARG A 144 -25.38 -1.92 -10.86
C ARG A 144 -26.49 -2.98 -10.86
N PRO A 145 -27.78 -2.58 -10.95
CA PRO A 145 -28.83 -3.51 -11.36
C PRO A 145 -28.39 -4.17 -12.66
N ASP A 146 -28.77 -5.42 -12.92
CA ASP A 146 -28.48 -6.08 -14.20
C ASP A 146 -29.11 -5.27 -15.35
N GLU A 147 -28.43 -4.23 -15.81
CA GLU A 147 -28.90 -3.41 -16.91
C GLU A 147 -28.49 -4.10 -18.21
N TYR A 148 -29.49 -4.79 -18.77
CA TYR A 148 -29.74 -4.95 -20.20
C TYR A 148 -28.88 -5.98 -20.96
N VAL A 149 -29.35 -7.24 -20.91
CA VAL A 149 -29.66 -7.94 -22.17
C VAL A 149 -31.18 -7.86 -22.38
N ARG A 150 -31.70 -6.68 -22.74
CA ARG A 150 -32.99 -6.66 -23.46
C ARG A 150 -32.70 -7.00 -24.92
N SER A 151 -33.01 -8.25 -25.26
CA SER A 151 -33.72 -8.64 -26.48
C SER A 151 -33.44 -7.82 -27.76
N ASP A 152 -32.50 -8.30 -28.58
CA ASP A 152 -32.72 -8.35 -30.03
C ASP A 152 -33.29 -9.75 -30.35
N LEU A 153 -34.51 -10.08 -29.89
CA LEU A 153 -35.68 -10.11 -30.76
C LEU A 153 -35.61 -9.16 -31.99
N HIS A 154 -34.74 -9.49 -32.93
CA HIS A 154 -34.97 -9.19 -34.34
C HIS A 154 -34.64 -10.42 -35.21
N ASP A 155 -35.36 -11.50 -34.95
CA ASP A 155 -35.89 -12.32 -36.04
C ASP A 155 -37.08 -11.56 -36.65
N ARG A 156 -36.83 -10.84 -37.74
CA ARG A 156 -37.82 -10.52 -38.77
C ARG A 156 -37.15 -10.49 -40.13
#